data_AF-A0A349BRM7-F1
#
_entry.id   AF-A0A349BRM7-F1
#
_cell.length_a   1.000
_cell.length_b   1.000
_cell.length_c   1.000
_cell.angle_alpha   90.00
_cell.angle_beta   90.00
_cell.angle_gamma   90.00
#
_symmetry.space_group_name_H-M   'P 1'
#
loop_
_entity.id
_entity.type
_entity.pdbx_description
1 polymer ?
#
loop_
_entity_poly.entity_id
_entity_poly.type
_entity_poly.pdbx_seq_one_letter_code
_entity_poly.pdbx_strand_id
1 'polypeptide(L)'
;ASTVPTTSILLQSKSDRFPNGMGNDSGELGHNIMDHHLGVGASAEVEGFEDKYFTGRRPNGIYVPRFRNIGGSTDSKDFIRGYGYQGGGGRGGWSNSVKEMAYGAGFKEA
;
A
#
# COMPACT_ATOMS: atom_id res chain seq x y z
N ALA A 1 -21.25 2.55 1.56
CA ALA A 1 -20.31 2.34 2.68
C ALA A 1 -19.09 1.55 2.18
N SER A 2 -17.94 1.63 2.84
CA SER A 2 -16.71 0.89 2.49
C SER A 2 -16.55 -0.37 3.36
N THR A 3 -15.38 -1.04 3.37
CA THR A 3 -15.17 -2.34 4.04
C THR A 3 -15.71 -2.40 5.48
N VAL A 4 -15.16 -1.59 6.40
CA VAL A 4 -15.55 -1.65 7.83
C VAL A 4 -16.98 -1.16 8.08
N PRO A 5 -17.43 -0.01 7.54
CA PRO A 5 -18.78 0.47 7.80
C PRO A 5 -19.87 -0.42 7.18
N THR A 6 -19.61 -1.05 6.02
CA THR A 6 -20.56 -1.99 5.40
C THR A 6 -20.74 -3.22 6.28
N THR A 7 -19.63 -3.80 6.76
CA THR A 7 -19.68 -4.91 7.73
C THR A 7 -20.49 -4.54 8.96
N SER A 8 -20.26 -3.36 9.54
CA SER A 8 -21.02 -2.88 10.71
C SER A 8 -22.51 -2.75 10.42
N ILE A 9 -22.89 -2.15 9.29
CA ILE A 9 -24.29 -2.00 8.88
C ILE A 9 -24.96 -3.38 8.75
N LEU A 10 -24.31 -4.31 8.06
CA LEU A 10 -24.87 -5.65 7.83
C LEU A 10 -25.00 -6.46 9.13
N LEU A 11 -24.01 -6.42 10.03
CA LEU A 11 -24.08 -7.07 11.34
C LEU A 11 -25.19 -6.49 12.23
N GLN A 12 -25.48 -5.19 12.10
CA GLN A 12 -26.56 -4.52 12.83
C GLN A 12 -27.94 -4.65 12.16
N SER A 13 -27.99 -5.06 10.89
CA SER A 13 -29.23 -5.27 10.13
C SER A 13 -29.88 -6.60 10.53
N LYS A 14 -30.36 -6.68 11.78
CA LYS A 14 -30.98 -7.87 12.36
C LYS A 14 -32.50 -7.88 12.17
N SER A 15 -33.04 -9.07 11.96
CA SER A 15 -34.48 -9.33 11.87
C SER A 15 -34.76 -10.78 12.23
N ASP A 16 -36.04 -11.17 12.28
CA ASP A 16 -36.43 -12.56 12.49
C ASP A 16 -35.82 -13.52 11.44
N ARG A 17 -35.63 -13.04 10.20
CA ARG A 17 -34.95 -13.81 9.14
C ARG A 17 -33.43 -13.80 9.28
N PHE A 18 -32.85 -12.74 9.83
CA PHE A 18 -31.40 -12.54 9.96
C PHE A 18 -31.03 -12.25 11.43
N PRO A 19 -31.12 -13.23 12.33
CA PRO A 19 -30.90 -13.01 13.77
C PRO A 19 -29.46 -12.55 14.09
N ASN A 20 -28.51 -12.91 13.22
CA ASN A 20 -27.08 -12.61 13.38
C ASN A 20 -26.57 -11.54 12.41
N GLY A 21 -27.47 -10.78 11.79
CA GLY A 21 -27.16 -9.74 10.80
C GLY A 21 -27.37 -10.21 9.36
N MET A 22 -27.80 -9.28 8.50
CA MET A 22 -28.12 -9.56 7.10
C MET A 22 -26.88 -10.01 6.33
N GLY A 23 -26.94 -11.19 5.72
CA GLY A 23 -25.81 -11.77 4.98
C GLY A 23 -24.77 -12.47 5.87
N ASN A 24 -25.05 -12.66 7.16
CA ASN A 24 -24.17 -13.39 8.09
C ASN A 24 -24.59 -14.86 8.31
N ASP A 25 -25.33 -15.46 7.38
CA ASP A 25 -25.77 -16.87 7.49
C ASP A 25 -24.56 -17.84 7.51
N SER A 26 -23.43 -17.45 6.94
CA SER A 26 -22.18 -18.21 6.98
C SER A 26 -21.33 -17.99 8.25
N GLY A 27 -21.64 -16.96 9.05
CA GLY A 27 -20.78 -16.53 10.16
C GLY A 27 -19.51 -15.78 9.74
N GLU A 28 -19.25 -15.59 8.44
CA GLU A 28 -18.00 -14.98 7.94
C GLU A 28 -18.07 -13.45 7.82
N LEU A 29 -19.23 -12.83 8.08
CA LEU A 29 -19.37 -11.39 7.91
C LEU A 29 -18.49 -10.64 8.93
N GLY A 30 -17.49 -9.91 8.43
CA GLY A 30 -16.50 -9.22 9.26
C GLY A 30 -15.26 -10.04 9.59
N HIS A 31 -15.22 -11.31 9.17
CA HIS A 31 -14.02 -12.13 9.18
C HIS A 31 -13.16 -11.84 7.94
N ASN A 32 -11.92 -12.34 7.94
CA ASN A 32 -10.99 -12.22 6.82
C ASN A 32 -10.63 -10.78 6.45
N ILE A 33 -10.63 -9.87 7.44
CA ILE A 33 -10.14 -8.52 7.23
C ILE A 33 -8.68 -8.56 6.80
N MET A 34 -8.37 -7.86 5.71
CA MET A 34 -7.03 -7.76 5.16
C MET A 34 -6.73 -6.30 4.90
N ASP A 35 -5.48 -5.95 5.14
CA ASP A 35 -4.89 -4.68 4.73
C ASP A 35 -3.45 -4.93 4.29
N HIS A 36 -2.83 -3.93 3.69
CA HIS A 36 -1.42 -3.94 3.39
C HIS A 36 -0.63 -3.74 4.69
N HIS A 37 0.30 -4.64 4.98
CA HIS A 37 1.23 -4.45 6.10
C HIS A 37 2.16 -3.27 5.76
N LEU A 38 1.90 -2.12 6.38
CA LEU A 38 2.62 -0.88 6.12
C LEU A 38 3.85 -0.75 7.05
N GLY A 39 4.92 -0.11 6.56
CA GLY A 39 6.10 0.22 7.38
C GLY A 39 7.26 -0.78 7.32
N VAL A 40 7.16 -1.80 6.46
CA VAL A 40 8.29 -2.72 6.18
C VAL A 40 8.80 -2.45 4.77
N GLY A 41 10.08 -2.09 4.66
CA GLY A 41 10.71 -1.78 3.38
C GLY A 41 12.19 -1.45 3.55
N ALA A 42 12.82 -1.04 2.45
CA ALA A 42 14.17 -0.51 2.43
C ALA A 42 14.21 0.73 1.53
N SER A 43 15.03 1.69 1.91
CA SER A 43 15.34 2.88 1.11
C SER A 43 16.85 3.02 1.00
N ALA A 44 17.31 3.54 -0.14
CA ALA A 44 18.70 3.89 -0.35
C ALA A 44 18.77 5.20 -1.12
N GLU A 45 19.83 5.96 -0.89
CA GLU A 45 20.21 7.11 -1.71
C GLU A 45 21.29 6.67 -2.69
N VAL A 46 21.30 7.27 -3.87
CA VAL A 46 22.30 7.01 -4.91
C VAL A 46 22.96 8.32 -5.32
N GLU A 47 24.29 8.33 -5.29
CA GLU A 47 25.08 9.46 -5.77
C GLU A 47 25.09 9.52 -7.31
N GLY A 48 25.17 10.73 -7.87
CA GLY A 48 25.21 10.98 -9.32
C GLY A 48 23.87 11.36 -9.95
N PHE A 49 23.76 11.22 -11.27
CA PHE A 49 22.62 11.69 -12.09
C PHE A 49 22.36 13.21 -12.01
N GLU A 50 23.36 13.99 -11.61
CA GLU A 50 23.30 15.45 -11.49
C GLU A 50 23.06 16.14 -12.85
N ASP A 51 23.52 15.51 -13.93
CA ASP A 51 23.33 15.94 -15.31
C ASP A 51 21.89 15.72 -15.82
N LYS A 52 21.04 15.00 -15.08
CA LYS A 52 19.70 14.58 -15.51
C LYS A 52 18.61 15.13 -14.59
N TYR A 53 18.29 16.42 -14.76
CA TYR A 53 17.20 17.07 -14.00
C TYR A 53 15.81 16.81 -14.60
N PHE A 54 15.67 16.93 -15.93
CA PHE A 54 14.37 16.94 -16.63
C PHE A 54 14.01 15.62 -17.32
N THR A 55 14.93 14.66 -17.35
CA THR A 55 14.80 13.38 -18.05
C THR A 55 14.79 12.24 -17.03
N GLY A 56 13.78 11.37 -17.09
CA GLY A 56 13.71 10.20 -16.19
C GLY A 56 12.69 10.27 -15.05
N ARG A 57 11.69 11.17 -15.10
CA ARG A 57 10.45 10.99 -14.32
C ARG A 57 9.76 9.72 -14.83
N ARG A 58 10.14 8.56 -14.31
CA ARG A 58 9.48 7.30 -14.62
C ARG A 58 8.13 7.32 -13.93
N PRO A 59 7.02 7.34 -14.69
CA PRO A 59 5.69 7.32 -14.09
C PRO A 59 5.33 5.92 -13.54
N ASN A 60 6.26 4.96 -13.60
CA ASN A 60 6.08 3.60 -13.13
C ASN A 60 7.04 3.27 -11.97
N GLY A 61 6.53 2.49 -11.02
CA GLY A 61 7.33 1.87 -9.98
C GLY A 61 8.07 0.63 -10.49
N ILE A 62 8.88 0.06 -9.61
CA ILE A 62 9.42 -1.29 -9.79
C ILE A 62 8.48 -2.30 -9.14
N TYR A 63 8.33 -3.45 -9.77
CA TYR A 63 7.67 -4.60 -9.18
C TYR A 63 8.59 -5.80 -9.26
N VAL A 64 8.87 -6.40 -8.12
CA VAL A 64 9.47 -7.73 -8.01
C VAL A 64 8.31 -8.71 -7.85
N PRO A 65 8.07 -9.58 -8.85
CA PRO A 65 7.07 -10.63 -8.76
C PRO A 65 7.32 -11.58 -7.59
N ARG A 66 6.36 -12.45 -7.33
CA ARG A 66 6.47 -13.46 -6.27
C ARG A 66 7.76 -14.25 -6.41
N PHE A 67 8.63 -14.19 -5.40
CA PHE A 67 9.92 -14.90 -5.40
C PHE A 67 10.02 -16.01 -4.34
N ARG A 68 8.98 -16.17 -3.49
CA ARG A 68 8.91 -17.18 -2.44
C ARG A 68 7.77 -18.16 -2.71
N ASN A 69 8.01 -19.45 -2.50
CA ASN A 69 7.06 -20.55 -2.71
C ASN A 69 6.56 -20.63 -4.15
N ILE A 70 7.51 -20.78 -5.08
CA ILE A 70 7.27 -21.02 -6.50
C ILE A 70 7.82 -22.38 -6.96
N GLY A 71 8.17 -23.26 -6.01
CA GLY A 71 8.76 -24.57 -6.24
C GLY A 71 10.22 -24.67 -5.82
N GLY A 72 10.65 -25.90 -5.54
CA GLY A 72 12.05 -26.28 -5.36
C GLY A 72 12.71 -25.59 -4.16
N SER A 73 13.84 -24.93 -4.40
CA SER A 73 14.60 -24.25 -3.34
C SER A 73 13.93 -22.99 -2.79
N THR A 74 12.88 -22.49 -3.46
CA THR A 74 12.14 -21.32 -2.99
C THR A 74 11.06 -21.67 -1.98
N ASP A 75 10.74 -22.94 -1.79
CA ASP A 75 9.65 -23.38 -0.92
C ASP A 75 10.02 -23.25 0.57
N SER A 76 9.05 -22.82 1.36
CA SER A 76 9.13 -22.65 2.81
C SER A 76 8.20 -23.65 3.50
N LYS A 77 8.66 -24.23 4.61
CA LYS A 77 7.89 -25.22 5.39
C LYS A 77 6.77 -24.58 6.21
N ASP A 78 7.00 -23.37 6.71
CA ASP A 78 6.12 -22.73 7.70
C ASP A 78 5.26 -21.61 7.11
N PHE A 79 5.43 -21.33 5.83
CA PHE A 79 4.74 -20.24 5.14
C PHE A 79 4.37 -20.71 3.74
N ILE A 80 3.09 -20.65 3.37
CA ILE A 80 2.58 -21.14 2.08
C ILE A 80 2.31 -20.01 1.05
N ARG A 81 2.28 -18.75 1.49
CA ARG A 81 2.03 -17.60 0.61
C ARG A 81 3.32 -17.11 -0.05
N GLY A 82 3.33 -15.92 -0.64
CA GLY A 82 4.49 -15.39 -1.34
C GLY A 82 4.81 -13.98 -0.89
N TYR A 83 6.02 -13.54 -1.20
CA TYR A 83 6.43 -12.15 -1.09
C TYR A 83 6.57 -11.58 -2.50
N GLY A 84 6.02 -10.40 -2.72
CA GLY A 84 6.33 -9.54 -3.84
C GLY A 84 6.69 -8.16 -3.29
N TYR A 85 7.54 -7.42 -4.01
CA TYR A 85 7.91 -6.06 -3.61
C TYR A 85 7.46 -5.07 -4.67
N GLN A 86 6.78 -4.02 -4.21
CA GLN A 86 6.57 -2.82 -5.00
C GLN A 86 7.50 -1.74 -4.46
N GLY A 87 8.05 -0.95 -5.36
CA GLY A 87 8.94 0.14 -4.99
C GLY A 87 8.91 1.25 -6.00
N GLY A 88 9.66 2.29 -5.70
CA GLY A 88 9.83 3.44 -6.58
C GLY A 88 11.15 4.13 -6.27
N GLY A 89 11.53 5.01 -7.19
CA GLY A 89 12.64 5.92 -7.02
C GLY A 89 12.22 7.27 -7.57
N GLY A 90 12.68 8.33 -6.92
CA GLY A 90 12.42 9.69 -7.34
C GLY A 90 13.51 10.61 -6.83
N ARG A 91 13.61 11.79 -7.43
CA ARG A 91 14.50 12.83 -6.92
C ARG A 91 13.71 13.75 -5.99
N GLY A 92 14.25 14.02 -4.81
CA GLY A 92 13.64 14.94 -3.85
C GLY A 92 13.42 16.32 -4.48
N GLY A 93 12.27 16.93 -4.22
CA GLY A 93 12.00 18.31 -4.61
C GLY A 93 12.52 19.30 -3.57
N TRP A 94 12.73 20.55 -3.97
CA TRP A 94 13.15 21.65 -3.06
C TRP A 94 12.14 21.86 -1.91
N SER A 95 10.86 21.55 -2.13
CA SER A 95 9.81 21.62 -1.10
C SER A 95 10.08 20.75 0.14
N ASN A 96 10.98 19.77 0.04
CA ASN A 96 11.35 18.93 1.18
C ASN A 96 12.40 19.60 2.09
N SER A 97 13.09 20.64 1.62
CA SER A 97 14.17 21.32 2.36
C SER A 97 13.71 22.54 3.16
N VAL A 98 12.56 23.14 2.81
CA VAL A 98 11.99 24.30 3.55
C VAL A 98 10.47 24.14 3.61
N LYS A 99 9.95 23.58 4.70
CA LYS A 99 8.51 23.30 4.87
C LYS A 99 7.67 24.59 4.81
N GLU A 100 8.24 25.69 5.24
CA GLU A 100 7.63 27.02 5.30
C GLU A 100 7.51 27.70 3.93
N MET A 101 8.28 27.26 2.93
CA MET A 101 8.20 27.74 1.54
C MET A 101 7.49 26.74 0.62
N ALA A 102 6.81 25.72 1.16
CA ALA A 102 6.12 24.72 0.35
C ALA A 102 4.87 25.26 -0.37
N TYR A 103 4.40 26.48 -0.03
CA TYR A 103 3.25 27.14 -0.64
C TYR A 103 3.33 28.67 -0.50
N GLY A 104 2.53 29.42 -1.29
CA GLY A 104 2.40 30.88 -1.18
C GLY A 104 3.21 31.68 -2.21
N ALA A 105 3.26 33.01 -2.05
CA ALA A 105 3.94 33.91 -2.99
C ALA A 105 5.46 33.64 -3.05
N GLY A 106 6.09 33.40 -1.88
CA GLY A 106 7.50 33.04 -1.81
C GLY A 106 7.87 31.74 -2.54
N PHE A 107 6.93 30.80 -2.72
CA PHE A 107 7.14 29.60 -3.54
C PHE A 107 7.17 29.91 -5.04
N LYS A 108 6.43 30.94 -5.48
CA LYS A 108 6.32 31.31 -6.90
C LYS A 108 7.49 32.16 -7.40
N GLU A 109 8.20 32.79 -6.47
CA GLU A 109 9.32 33.70 -6.74
C GLU A 109 10.70 33.02 -6.61
N ALA A 110 10.73 31.77 -6.11
CA ALA A 110 11.93 30.96 -5.93
C ALA A 110 12.27 30.10 -7.16
#